data_AF-A0A2G7LYL2-F1
#
_entry.id   AF-A0A2G7LYL2-F1
#
_cell.length_a   1.000
_cell.length_b   1.000
_cell.length_c   1.000
_cell.angle_alpha   90.00
_cell.angle_beta   90.00
_cell.angle_gamma   90.00
#
_symmetry.space_group_name_H-M   'P 1'
#
loop_
_entity.id
_entity.type
_entity.pdbx_description
1 polymer ?
#
loop_
_entity_poly.entity_id
_entity_poly.type
_entity_poly.pdbx_seq_one_letter_code
_entity_poly.pdbx_strand_id
1 'polypeptide(L)'
;MYSRTGLLGSEESMKSELINETTLVVENIRSDGDRNVAEIVESGQNYLYGFEYAGVPRPFTEATREELRNTGAHKAAMYRGLKRQGINLK
;
A
#
# COMPACT_ATOMS: atom_id res chain seq x y z
N MET A 1 -26.84 -1.84 2.51
CA MET A 1 -26.36 -0.80 1.56
C MET A 1 -24.87 -0.62 1.81
N TYR A 2 -24.02 -0.75 0.78
CA TYR A 2 -22.58 -0.50 0.91
C TYR A 2 -22.32 1.00 0.77
N SER A 3 -21.50 1.56 1.68
CA SER A 3 -21.05 2.95 1.60
C SER A 3 -19.54 2.97 1.36
N ARG A 4 -19.09 3.70 0.34
CA ARG A 4 -17.68 3.83 0.01
C ARG A 4 -17.02 4.75 1.04
N THR A 5 -16.12 4.20 1.85
CA THR A 5 -15.49 4.96 2.94
C THR A 5 -14.26 5.77 2.50
N GLY A 6 -13.70 5.51 1.31
CA GLY A 6 -12.46 6.14 0.84
C GLY A 6 -11.19 5.68 1.55
N LEU A 7 -11.33 4.91 2.64
CA LEU A 7 -10.23 4.54 3.53
C LEU A 7 -9.15 3.68 2.87
N LEU A 8 -9.46 2.92 1.82
CA LEU A 8 -8.46 2.06 1.15
C LEU A 8 -7.22 2.87 0.69
N GLY A 9 -7.40 4.12 0.28
CA GLY A 9 -6.31 5.01 -0.12
C GLY A 9 -5.92 6.06 0.92
N SER A 10 -6.46 5.99 2.15
CA SER A 10 -6.16 6.97 3.20
C SER A 10 -4.88 6.62 3.95
N GLU A 11 -4.24 7.63 4.55
CA GLU A 11 -3.10 7.44 5.44
C GLU A 11 -3.45 6.55 6.64
N GLU A 12 -4.69 6.61 7.13
CA GLU A 12 -5.19 5.80 8.24
C GLU A 12 -5.14 4.29 7.96
N SER A 13 -5.23 3.88 6.69
CA SER A 13 -5.13 2.47 6.31
C SER A 13 -3.72 2.06 5.93
N MET A 14 -2.75 2.97 5.92
CA MET A 14 -1.36 2.68 5.56
C MET A 14 -0.50 2.61 6.81
N LYS A 15 -0.07 1.40 7.18
CA LYS A 15 0.87 1.17 8.27
C LYS A 15 2.28 1.04 7.71
N SER A 16 3.26 1.61 8.40
CA SER A 16 4.66 1.33 8.12
C SER A 16 5.41 0.93 9.39
N GLU A 17 6.32 -0.03 9.27
CA GLU A 17 7.04 -0.63 10.39
C GLU A 17 8.44 -1.04 9.95
N LEU A 18 9.45 -0.74 10.78
CA LEU A 18 10.79 -1.29 10.62
C LEU A 18 10.82 -2.67 11.29
N ILE A 19 10.95 -3.73 10.49
CA ILE A 19 11.04 -5.10 11.01
C ILE A 19 12.47 -5.49 11.40
N ASN A 20 13.45 -4.66 11.00
CA ASN A 20 14.84 -4.68 11.46
C ASN A 20 15.50 -3.32 11.12
N GLU A 21 16.80 -3.18 11.39
CA GLU A 21 17.56 -1.94 11.17
C GLU A 21 17.52 -1.40 9.73
N THR A 22 17.22 -2.24 8.74
CA THR A 22 17.36 -1.90 7.32
C THR A 22 16.11 -2.16 6.47
N THR A 23 15.07 -2.76 7.06
CA THR A 23 13.89 -3.21 6.31
C THR A 23 12.63 -2.52 6.78
N LEU A 24 12.06 -1.68 5.91
CA LEU A 24 10.76 -1.05 6.07
C LEU A 24 9.69 -1.91 5.40
N VAL A 25 8.65 -2.25 6.14
CA VAL A 25 7.40 -2.82 5.62
C VAL A 25 6.37 -1.71 5.54
N VAL A 26 5.64 -1.66 4.42
CA VAL A 26 4.48 -0.79 4.22
C VAL A 26 3.31 -1.69 3.87
N GLU A 27 2.23 -1.60 4.65
CA GLU A 27 1.06 -2.48 4.57
C GLU A 27 -0.23 -1.66 4.54
N ASN A 28 -1.20 -2.11 3.73
CA ASN A 28 -2.56 -1.60 3.80
C ASN A 28 -3.38 -2.47 4.77
N ILE A 29 -3.80 -1.88 5.89
CA ILE A 29 -4.51 -2.57 6.98
C ILE A 29 -6.03 -2.41 6.92
N ARG A 30 -6.58 -1.92 5.80
CA ARG A 30 -8.03 -1.68 5.67
C ARG A 30 -8.81 -2.99 5.78
N SER A 31 -9.71 -3.08 6.78
CA SER A 31 -10.55 -4.27 6.98
C SER A 31 -12.04 -3.97 7.21
N ASP A 32 -12.92 -4.76 6.61
CA ASP A 32 -14.37 -4.75 6.87
C ASP A 32 -14.71 -5.94 7.80
N GLY A 33 -14.62 -5.73 9.12
CA GLY A 33 -14.61 -6.83 10.08
C GLY A 33 -13.37 -7.69 9.90
N ASP A 34 -13.52 -9.01 9.77
CA ASP A 34 -12.41 -9.95 9.56
C ASP A 34 -11.90 -10.00 8.10
N ARG A 35 -12.36 -9.08 7.25
CA ARG A 35 -12.11 -9.11 5.81
C ARG A 35 -11.06 -8.09 5.41
N ASN A 36 -9.86 -8.54 5.05
CA ASN A 36 -8.83 -7.67 4.49
C ASN A 36 -9.27 -7.15 3.10
N VAL A 37 -9.58 -5.86 3.02
CA VAL A 37 -10.08 -5.23 1.79
C VAL A 37 -9.00 -5.16 0.73
N ALA A 38 -7.76 -4.88 1.13
CA ALA A 38 -6.62 -4.82 0.21
C ALA A 38 -6.38 -6.19 -0.44
N GLU A 39 -6.40 -7.27 0.35
CA GLU A 39 -6.26 -8.64 -0.15
C GLU A 39 -7.41 -9.04 -1.09
N ILE A 40 -8.66 -8.68 -0.76
CA ILE A 40 -9.83 -8.92 -1.62
C ILE A 40 -9.67 -8.20 -2.97
N VAL A 41 -9.17 -6.96 -2.96
CA VAL A 41 -8.92 -6.19 -4.19
C VAL A 41 -7.78 -6.79 -5.01
N GLU A 42 -6.66 -7.14 -4.35
CA GLU A 42 -5.48 -7.70 -4.99
C GLU A 42 -5.81 -9.06 -5.64
N SER A 43 -6.51 -9.93 -4.90
CA SER A 43 -6.87 -11.29 -5.35
C SER A 43 -8.11 -11.37 -6.23
N GLY A 44 -9.00 -10.38 -6.15
CA GLY A 44 -10.32 -10.45 -6.76
C GLY A 44 -11.30 -11.40 -6.05
N GLN A 45 -10.89 -12.08 -4.97
CA GLN A 45 -11.67 -13.14 -4.34
C GLN A 45 -12.56 -12.63 -3.20
N ASN A 46 -13.57 -13.42 -2.84
CA ASN A 46 -14.42 -13.22 -1.67
C ASN A 46 -15.35 -11.99 -1.69
N TYR A 47 -15.53 -11.28 -2.79
CA TYR A 47 -16.52 -10.18 -2.87
C TYR A 47 -17.94 -10.62 -2.47
N LEU A 48 -18.63 -9.77 -1.71
CA LEU A 48 -20.01 -10.02 -1.24
C LEU A 48 -21.09 -9.42 -2.15
N TYR A 49 -20.69 -8.57 -3.10
CA TYR A 49 -21.60 -7.84 -3.97
C TYR A 49 -21.06 -7.88 -5.40
N GLY A 50 -21.96 -7.97 -6.37
CA GLY A 50 -21.62 -7.90 -7.79
C GLY A 50 -21.43 -6.46 -8.26
N PHE A 51 -20.33 -6.20 -8.96
CA PHE A 51 -20.01 -4.95 -9.67
C PHE A 51 -18.95 -5.26 -10.73
N GLU A 52 -18.64 -4.33 -11.62
CA GLU A 52 -17.75 -4.53 -12.78
C GLU A 52 -16.39 -5.19 -12.43
N TYR A 53 -15.82 -4.86 -11.28
CA TYR A 53 -14.53 -5.40 -10.84
C TYR A 53 -14.64 -6.49 -9.77
N ALA A 54 -15.85 -6.95 -9.44
CA ALA A 54 -16.02 -8.11 -8.57
C ALA A 54 -15.47 -9.36 -9.26
N GLY A 55 -14.54 -10.07 -8.62
CA GLY A 55 -13.90 -11.24 -9.24
C GLY A 55 -12.69 -10.91 -10.12
N VAL A 56 -12.36 -9.63 -10.29
CA VAL A 56 -11.25 -9.19 -11.14
C VAL A 56 -10.06 -8.79 -10.23
N PRO A 57 -8.95 -9.55 -10.23
CA PRO A 57 -7.74 -9.20 -9.48
C PRO A 57 -7.16 -7.86 -9.93
N ARG A 58 -6.70 -7.05 -8.98
CA ARG A 58 -6.07 -5.75 -9.25
C ARG A 58 -4.73 -5.68 -8.52
N PRO A 59 -3.61 -6.04 -9.19
CA PRO A 59 -2.32 -6.28 -8.54
C PRO A 59 -1.57 -4.97 -8.24
N PHE A 60 -2.13 -4.14 -7.35
CA PHE A 60 -1.53 -2.83 -7.02
C PHE A 60 -0.21 -3.00 -6.26
N THR A 61 -0.03 -4.09 -5.52
CA THR A 61 1.22 -4.35 -4.78
C THR A 61 2.37 -4.61 -5.74
N GLU A 62 2.16 -5.48 -6.73
CA GLU A 62 3.17 -5.75 -7.76
C GLU A 62 3.44 -4.52 -8.62
N ALA A 63 2.39 -3.82 -9.06
CA ALA A 63 2.54 -2.60 -9.85
C ALA A 63 3.34 -1.53 -9.11
N THR A 64 3.07 -1.33 -7.82
CA THR A 64 3.83 -0.41 -6.96
C THR A 64 5.29 -0.87 -6.84
N ARG A 65 5.54 -2.17 -6.66
CA ARG A 65 6.89 -2.72 -6.56
C ARG A 65 7.68 -2.49 -7.83
N GLU A 66 7.07 -2.72 -8.99
CA GLU A 66 7.67 -2.46 -10.29
C GLU A 66 7.96 -0.97 -10.50
N GLU A 67 7.00 -0.10 -10.22
CA GLU A 67 7.18 1.35 -10.32
C GLU A 67 8.33 1.84 -9.45
N LEU A 68 8.40 1.39 -8.19
CA LEU A 68 9.47 1.78 -7.27
C LEU A 68 10.84 1.33 -7.77
N ARG A 69 10.94 0.13 -8.38
CA ARG A 69 12.18 -0.36 -8.99
C ARG A 69 12.59 0.48 -10.19
N ASN A 70 11.64 0.80 -11.06
CA ASN A 70 11.89 1.52 -12.31
C ASN A 70 12.24 3.00 -12.08
N THR A 71 11.58 3.63 -11.11
CA THR A 71 11.73 5.07 -10.85
C THR A 71 12.77 5.40 -9.78
N GLY A 72 13.04 4.46 -8.86
CA GLY A 72 13.85 4.73 -7.68
C GLY A 72 13.23 5.76 -6.73
N ALA A 73 11.92 6.04 -6.82
CA ALA A 73 11.25 7.09 -6.06
C ALA A 73 11.43 6.93 -4.54
N HIS A 74 11.40 5.70 -4.04
CA HIS A 74 11.66 5.36 -2.63
C HIS A 74 13.06 5.79 -2.17
N LYS A 75 14.10 5.59 -3.00
CA LYS A 75 15.47 6.05 -2.69
C LYS A 75 15.52 7.57 -2.66
N ALA A 76 14.95 8.22 -3.67
CA ALA A 76 14.92 9.67 -3.74
C ALA A 76 14.19 10.30 -2.54
N ALA A 77 13.07 9.71 -2.11
CA ALA A 77 12.34 10.11 -0.92
C ALA A 77 13.20 9.96 0.35
N MET A 78 13.89 8.83 0.51
CA MET A 78 14.83 8.60 1.61
C MET A 78 15.94 9.65 1.65
N TYR A 79 16.62 9.92 0.54
CA TYR A 79 17.66 10.96 0.47
C TYR A 79 17.12 12.34 0.88
N ARG A 80 15.93 12.72 0.40
CA ARG A 80 15.29 13.99 0.79
C ARG A 80 14.98 14.03 2.28
N GLY A 81 14.49 12.93 2.84
CA GLY A 81 14.20 12.80 4.27
C GLY A 81 15.45 12.96 5.14
N LEU A 82 16.54 12.29 4.77
CA LEU A 82 17.83 12.39 5.46
C LEU A 82 18.43 13.79 5.38
N LYS A 83 18.39 14.41 4.20
CA LYS A 83 18.85 15.79 4.02
C LYS A 83 18.09 16.78 4.91
N ARG A 84 16.76 16.62 5.04
CA ARG A 84 15.92 17.45 5.94
C ARG A 84 16.30 17.29 7.41
N GLN A 85 16.86 16.13 7.79
CA GLN A 85 17.38 15.86 9.13
C GLN A 85 18.85 16.30 9.31
N GLY A 86 19.44 16.98 8.33
CA GLY A 86 20.84 17.43 8.38
C GLY A 86 21.86 16.37 8.00
N ILE A 87 21.41 15.18 7.60
CA ILE A 87 22.28 14.08 7.16
C ILE A 87 22.49 14.20 5.65
N ASN A 88 23.69 14.64 5.25
CA ASN A 88 24.08 14.72 3.84
C ASN A 88 24.86 13.46 3.45
N LEU A 89 24.23 12.62 2.63
CA LEU A 89 24.90 11.49 2.00
C LEU A 89 25.72 11.97 0.79
N LYS A 90 26.90 11.40 0.60
CA LYS A 90 27.77 11.66 -0.56
C LYS A 90 27.29 10.91 -1.79
#